data_AF-A0A2V9TEJ4-F1
#
_entry.id   AF-A0A2V9TEJ4-F1
#
_cell.length_a   1.000
_cell.length_b   1.000
_cell.length_c   1.000
_cell.angle_alpha   90.00
_cell.angle_beta   90.00
_cell.angle_gamma   90.00
#
_symmetry.space_group_name_H-M   'P 1'
#
loop_
_entity.id
_entity.type
_entity.pdbx_description
1 polymer ?
#
loop_
_entity_poly.entity_id
_entity_poly.type
_entity_poly.pdbx_seq_one_letter_code
_entity_poly.pdbx_strand_id
1 'polypeptide(L)'
;MPNEGLKELYIDELKDIYNAENQLVKALPKMAKAASSEELRTGFEEHLEQTKGHVQRLDKIFEMLDESPKGKKCKGMEGLVEEGSELMKEDFEDALLDAALIGAAQRVEHYEIAAYGTVRAFAEELGESEHVSLLEETLEEEKETDEKLTELAKQINAQANEESGEAEKRQTSQKKSKRAA
;
A
#
# COMPACT_ATOMS: atom_id res chain seq x y z
N MET A 1 34.77 -3.36 11.81
CA MET A 1 34.51 -2.28 12.81
C MET A 1 33.05 -2.34 13.23
N PRO A 2 32.66 -1.92 14.45
CA PRO A 2 31.31 -2.16 14.98
C PRO A 2 30.15 -1.65 14.11
N ASN A 3 30.36 -0.65 13.24
CA ASN A 3 29.30 -0.06 12.40
C ASN A 3 29.24 -0.60 10.96
N GLU A 4 30.18 -1.45 10.53
CA GLU A 4 30.16 -2.00 9.16
C GLU A 4 28.94 -2.90 8.93
N GLY A 5 28.57 -3.74 9.92
CA GLY A 5 27.42 -4.63 9.80
C GLY A 5 26.08 -3.90 9.76
N LEU A 6 25.92 -2.82 10.54
CA LEU A 6 24.69 -2.03 10.51
C LEU A 6 24.56 -1.23 9.20
N LYS A 7 25.67 -0.70 8.67
CA LYS A 7 25.67 -0.01 7.38
C LYS A 7 25.32 -0.96 6.22
N GLU A 8 25.87 -2.17 6.22
CA GLU A 8 25.51 -3.20 5.23
C GLU A 8 24.01 -3.55 5.31
N LEU A 9 23.49 -3.75 6.52
CA LEU A 9 22.06 -4.02 6.71
C LEU A 9 21.19 -2.84 6.26
N TYR A 10 21.57 -1.61 6.60
CA TYR A 10 20.88 -0.39 6.16
C TYR A 10 20.78 -0.29 4.64
N ILE A 11 21.89 -0.51 3.93
CA ILE A 11 21.91 -0.51 2.46
C ILE A 11 21.02 -1.63 1.89
N ASP A 12 21.04 -2.82 2.50
CA ASP A 12 20.23 -3.96 2.06
C ASP A 12 18.72 -3.75 2.28
N GLU A 13 18.33 -3.08 3.37
CA GLU A 13 16.94 -2.67 3.62
C GLU A 13 16.51 -1.53 2.69
N LEU A 14 17.36 -0.52 2.45
CA LEU A 14 17.07 0.53 1.45
C LEU A 14 16.85 -0.05 0.05
N LYS A 15 17.61 -1.09 -0.35
CA LYS A 15 17.44 -1.79 -1.64
C LYS A 15 16.14 -2.57 -1.68
N ASP A 16 15.68 -3.10 -0.54
CA ASP A 16 14.40 -3.78 -0.43
C ASP A 16 13.23 -2.81 -0.63
N ILE A 17 13.19 -1.72 0.14
CA ILE A 17 12.12 -0.72 0.03
C ILE A 17 12.11 -0.04 -1.34
N TYR A 18 13.28 0.25 -1.93
CA TYR A 18 13.35 0.78 -3.30
C TYR A 18 12.66 -0.15 -4.31
N ASN A 19 12.83 -1.46 -4.13
CA ASN A 19 12.14 -2.42 -4.97
C ASN A 19 10.64 -2.51 -4.67
N ALA A 20 10.23 -2.38 -3.40
CA ALA A 20 8.83 -2.34 -2.99
C ALA A 20 8.08 -1.18 -3.65
N GLU A 21 8.61 0.04 -3.53
CA GLU A 21 8.09 1.26 -4.13
C GLU A 21 7.90 1.13 -5.65
N ASN A 22 8.90 0.58 -6.34
CA ASN A 22 8.82 0.34 -7.78
C ASN A 22 7.80 -0.74 -8.19
N GLN A 23 7.42 -1.64 -7.28
CA GLN A 23 6.30 -2.56 -7.50
C GLN A 23 4.97 -1.81 -7.33
N LEU A 24 4.85 -0.95 -6.32
CA LEU A 24 3.65 -0.13 -6.08
C LEU A 24 3.35 0.86 -7.18
N VAL A 25 4.37 1.54 -7.74
CA VAL A 25 4.22 2.40 -8.93
C VAL A 25 3.51 1.68 -10.09
N LYS A 26 3.65 0.36 -10.18
CA LYS A 26 2.98 -0.47 -11.21
C LYS A 26 1.63 -1.04 -10.77
N ALA A 27 1.42 -1.17 -9.47
CA ALA A 27 0.20 -1.74 -8.88
C ALA A 27 -0.90 -0.70 -8.72
N LEU A 28 -0.57 0.49 -8.21
CA LEU A 28 -1.54 1.55 -7.90
C LEU A 28 -2.42 1.98 -9.08
N PRO A 29 -1.91 2.12 -10.34
CA PRO A 29 -2.80 2.41 -11.48
C PRO A 29 -3.88 1.35 -11.71
N LYS A 30 -3.60 0.09 -11.35
CA LYS A 30 -4.58 -1.00 -11.49
C LYS A 30 -5.62 -0.94 -10.38
N MET A 31 -5.20 -0.61 -9.15
CA MET A 31 -6.10 -0.45 -8.01
C MET A 31 -7.04 0.74 -8.22
N ALA A 32 -6.51 1.90 -8.65
CA ALA A 32 -7.32 3.06 -9.03
C ALA A 32 -8.39 2.72 -10.08
N LYS A 33 -8.00 1.94 -11.10
CA LYS A 33 -8.93 1.50 -12.15
C LYS A 33 -10.00 0.52 -11.65
N ALA A 34 -9.66 -0.33 -10.69
CA ALA A 34 -10.60 -1.31 -10.12
C ALA A 34 -11.59 -0.67 -9.13
N ALA A 35 -11.18 0.41 -8.46
CA ALA A 35 -12.02 1.11 -7.50
C ALA A 35 -13.29 1.68 -8.15
N SER A 36 -14.45 1.44 -7.54
CA SER A 36 -15.74 1.94 -7.98
C SER A 36 -16.03 3.34 -7.42
N SER A 37 -15.63 3.58 -6.17
CA SER A 37 -15.69 4.85 -5.48
C SER A 37 -14.71 5.87 -6.08
N GLU A 38 -15.21 7.05 -6.42
CA GLU A 38 -14.41 8.16 -6.93
C GLU A 38 -13.37 8.63 -5.90
N GLU A 39 -13.73 8.63 -4.62
CA GLU A 39 -12.83 9.03 -3.53
C GLU A 39 -11.71 8.02 -3.35
N LEU A 40 -12.01 6.71 -3.38
CA LEU A 40 -10.99 5.66 -3.28
C LEU A 40 -10.05 5.67 -4.50
N ARG A 41 -10.61 5.83 -5.71
CA ARG A 41 -9.83 5.97 -6.93
C ARG A 41 -8.86 7.15 -6.84
N THR A 42 -9.36 8.31 -6.42
CA THR A 42 -8.54 9.52 -6.26
C THR A 42 -7.43 9.29 -5.24
N GLY A 43 -7.74 8.64 -4.11
CA GLY A 43 -6.73 8.27 -3.11
C GLY A 43 -5.59 7.41 -3.70
N PHE A 44 -5.90 6.42 -4.53
CA PHE A 44 -4.85 5.62 -5.20
C PHE A 44 -4.05 6.41 -6.24
N GLU A 45 -4.67 7.37 -6.94
CA GLU A 45 -3.98 8.24 -7.89
C GLU A 45 -3.06 9.24 -7.18
N GLU A 46 -3.49 9.80 -6.06
CA GLU A 46 -2.67 10.66 -5.20
C GLU A 46 -1.49 9.90 -4.62
N HIS A 47 -1.74 8.72 -4.06
CA HIS A 47 -0.71 7.88 -3.47
C HIS A 47 0.32 7.45 -4.53
N LEU A 48 -0.08 7.16 -5.77
CA LEU A 48 0.86 6.91 -6.87
C LEU A 48 1.85 8.06 -7.11
N GLU A 49 1.40 9.31 -7.01
CA GLU A 49 2.31 10.46 -7.15
C GLU A 49 3.24 10.60 -5.94
N GLN A 50 2.75 10.28 -4.73
CA GLN A 50 3.58 10.21 -3.52
C GLN A 50 4.65 9.12 -3.65
N THR A 51 4.29 7.88 -3.99
CA THR A 51 5.20 6.74 -4.24
C THR A 51 6.30 7.10 -5.26
N LYS A 52 5.97 7.84 -6.33
CA LYS A 52 7.01 8.32 -7.27
C LYS A 52 7.98 9.30 -6.60
N GLY A 53 7.49 10.16 -5.72
CA GLY A 53 8.31 11.04 -4.87
C GLY A 53 9.17 10.23 -3.90
N HIS A 54 8.65 9.15 -3.32
CA HIS A 54 9.38 8.25 -2.42
C HIS A 54 10.57 7.61 -3.13
N VAL A 55 10.36 7.08 -4.34
CA VAL A 55 11.44 6.58 -5.20
C VAL A 55 12.52 7.64 -5.42
N GLN A 56 12.15 8.89 -5.66
CA GLN A 56 13.11 9.99 -5.86
C GLN A 56 13.89 10.31 -4.57
N ARG A 57 13.24 10.27 -3.39
CA ARG A 57 13.94 10.44 -2.11
C ARG A 57 14.95 9.32 -1.88
N LEU A 58 14.59 8.08 -2.20
CA LEU A 58 15.50 6.94 -2.13
C LEU A 58 16.65 7.05 -3.12
N ASP A 59 16.40 7.46 -4.38
CA ASP A 59 17.45 7.71 -5.37
C ASP A 59 18.48 8.72 -4.81
N LYS A 60 18.01 9.81 -4.19
CA LYS A 60 18.89 10.80 -3.54
C LYS A 60 19.71 10.19 -2.39
N ILE A 61 19.13 9.31 -1.58
CA ILE A 61 19.85 8.59 -0.50
C ILE A 61 20.94 7.69 -1.10
N PHE A 62 20.64 6.96 -2.16
CA PHE A 62 21.62 6.11 -2.85
C PHE A 62 22.77 6.92 -3.47
N GLU A 63 22.48 8.10 -4.03
CA GLU A 63 23.51 9.03 -4.52
C GLU A 63 24.45 9.49 -3.39
N MET A 64 23.90 9.83 -2.22
CA MET A 64 24.71 10.23 -1.05
C MET A 64 25.56 9.09 -0.50
N LEU A 65 25.09 7.85 -0.63
CA LEU A 65 25.82 6.64 -0.21
C LEU A 65 26.88 6.17 -1.22
N ASP A 66 26.89 6.69 -2.45
CA ASP A 66 27.65 6.16 -3.59
C ASP A 66 27.37 4.65 -3.84
N GLU A 67 26.10 4.26 -3.72
CA GLU A 67 25.62 2.89 -3.81
C GLU A 67 24.54 2.74 -4.90
N SER A 68 24.39 1.54 -5.46
CA SER A 68 23.32 1.29 -6.44
C SER A 68 22.02 0.87 -5.73
N PRO A 69 20.84 1.40 -6.10
CA PRO A 69 19.55 0.93 -5.58
C PRO A 69 19.15 -0.47 -6.09
N LYS A 70 19.87 -1.00 -7.11
CA LYS A 70 19.55 -2.28 -7.73
C LYS A 70 20.20 -3.43 -6.97
N GLY A 71 19.58 -4.61 -7.08
CA GLY A 71 20.19 -5.88 -6.66
C GLY A 71 19.33 -6.72 -5.73
N LYS A 72 18.19 -6.21 -5.27
CA LYS A 72 17.26 -6.93 -4.40
C LYS A 72 15.83 -6.86 -4.93
N LYS A 73 15.09 -7.96 -4.76
CA LYS A 73 13.65 -8.02 -5.00
C LYS A 73 12.95 -8.13 -3.66
N CYS A 74 12.03 -7.22 -3.40
CA CYS A 74 11.21 -7.23 -2.21
C CYS A 74 10.09 -8.28 -2.38
N LYS A 75 10.26 -9.43 -1.70
CA LYS A 75 9.27 -10.50 -1.72
C LYS A 75 8.05 -10.20 -0.84
N GLY A 76 8.23 -9.40 0.21
CA GLY A 76 7.14 -8.97 1.08
C GLY A 76 6.12 -8.18 0.27
N MET A 77 6.58 -7.12 -0.40
CA MET A 77 5.72 -6.31 -1.27
C MET A 77 5.15 -7.09 -2.45
N GLU A 78 5.94 -7.99 -3.06
CA GLU A 78 5.42 -8.85 -4.14
C GLU A 78 4.18 -9.63 -3.70
N GLY A 79 4.22 -10.24 -2.51
CA GLY A 79 3.08 -10.98 -1.96
C GLY A 79 1.87 -10.08 -1.70
N LEU A 80 2.08 -8.90 -1.11
CA LEU A 80 0.99 -7.95 -0.83
C LEU A 80 0.32 -7.44 -2.11
N VAL A 81 1.11 -7.14 -3.14
CA VAL A 81 0.60 -6.74 -4.46
C VAL A 81 -0.14 -7.90 -5.14
N GLU A 82 0.34 -9.13 -4.97
CA GLU A 82 -0.33 -10.33 -5.49
C GLU A 82 -1.70 -10.54 -4.81
N GLU A 83 -1.77 -10.44 -3.49
CA GLU A 83 -3.03 -10.52 -2.74
C GLU A 83 -4.05 -9.48 -3.22
N GLY A 84 -3.65 -8.22 -3.38
CA GLY A 84 -4.51 -7.18 -3.95
C GLY A 84 -4.95 -7.49 -5.39
N SER A 85 -4.04 -8.07 -6.19
CA SER A 85 -4.32 -8.47 -7.56
C SER A 85 -5.28 -9.66 -7.68
N GLU A 86 -5.31 -10.54 -6.70
CA GLU A 86 -6.27 -11.65 -6.63
C GLU A 86 -7.67 -11.14 -6.28
N LEU A 87 -7.78 -10.23 -5.31
CA LEU A 87 -9.07 -9.61 -4.93
C LEU A 87 -9.76 -8.92 -6.12
N MET A 88 -8.99 -8.24 -6.98
CA MET A 88 -9.51 -7.59 -8.19
C MET A 88 -10.06 -8.57 -9.26
N LYS A 89 -9.84 -9.88 -9.11
CA LYS A 89 -10.36 -10.91 -10.02
C LYS A 89 -11.60 -11.61 -9.49
N GLU A 90 -11.93 -11.42 -8.23
CA GLU A 90 -13.12 -11.98 -7.60
C GLU A 90 -14.39 -11.27 -8.11
N ASP A 91 -15.51 -12.00 -8.13
CA ASP A 91 -16.81 -11.49 -8.57
C ASP A 91 -17.54 -10.82 -7.39
N PHE A 92 -17.00 -9.68 -6.97
CA PHE A 92 -17.60 -8.84 -5.92
C PHE A 92 -18.50 -7.77 -6.53
N GLU A 93 -19.55 -7.41 -5.79
CA GLU A 93 -20.26 -6.15 -6.03
C GLU A 93 -19.35 -4.96 -5.71
N ASP A 94 -19.59 -3.85 -6.38
CA ASP A 94 -18.73 -2.66 -6.39
C ASP A 94 -18.25 -2.20 -4.99
N ALA A 95 -19.16 -1.99 -4.04
CA ALA A 95 -18.78 -1.52 -2.70
C ALA A 95 -18.01 -2.57 -1.89
N LEU A 96 -18.26 -3.87 -2.13
CA LEU A 96 -17.52 -4.95 -1.47
C LEU A 96 -16.10 -5.08 -2.03
N LEU A 97 -15.93 -4.86 -3.34
CA LEU A 97 -14.61 -4.79 -3.96
C LEU A 97 -13.81 -3.62 -3.39
N ASP A 98 -14.42 -2.43 -3.26
CA ASP A 98 -13.74 -1.26 -2.68
C ASP A 98 -13.30 -1.50 -1.23
N ALA A 99 -14.14 -2.14 -0.42
CA ALA A 99 -13.77 -2.53 0.95
C ALA A 99 -12.56 -3.50 0.95
N ALA A 100 -12.53 -4.46 0.03
CA ALA A 100 -11.42 -5.39 -0.12
C ALA A 100 -10.14 -4.69 -0.60
N LEU A 101 -10.24 -3.73 -1.53
CA LEU A 101 -9.13 -2.93 -2.02
C LEU A 101 -8.52 -2.07 -0.90
N ILE A 102 -9.35 -1.46 -0.04
CA ILE A 102 -8.85 -0.72 1.12
C ILE A 102 -8.09 -1.64 2.06
N GLY A 103 -8.65 -2.81 2.40
CA GLY A 103 -7.97 -3.77 3.27
C GLY A 103 -6.65 -4.29 2.67
N ALA A 104 -6.52 -4.38 1.35
CA ALA A 104 -5.24 -4.69 0.70
C ALA A 104 -4.26 -3.52 0.79
N ALA A 105 -4.71 -2.30 0.52
CA ALA A 105 -3.89 -1.09 0.58
C ALA A 105 -3.35 -0.84 1.99
N GLN A 106 -4.17 -0.93 3.04
CA GLN A 106 -3.69 -0.74 4.42
C GLN A 106 -2.60 -1.74 4.82
N ARG A 107 -2.63 -2.97 4.29
CA ARG A 107 -1.55 -3.95 4.54
C ARG A 107 -0.25 -3.56 3.84
N VAL A 108 -0.32 -2.92 2.68
CA VAL A 108 0.81 -2.28 2.01
C VAL A 108 1.34 -1.13 2.87
N GLU A 109 0.49 -0.20 3.28
CA GLU A 109 0.91 0.95 4.13
C GLU A 109 1.59 0.47 5.42
N HIS A 110 1.03 -0.53 6.11
CA HIS A 110 1.63 -1.06 7.33
C HIS A 110 2.99 -1.73 7.11
N TYR A 111 3.20 -2.35 5.94
CA TYR A 111 4.52 -2.87 5.56
C TYR A 111 5.52 -1.71 5.41
N GLU A 112 5.13 -0.65 4.71
CA GLU A 112 5.99 0.50 4.44
C GLU A 112 6.28 1.33 5.70
N ILE A 113 5.28 1.57 6.55
CA ILE A 113 5.46 2.20 7.86
C ILE A 113 6.49 1.46 8.70
N ALA A 114 6.43 0.11 8.73
CA ALA A 114 7.40 -0.70 9.46
C ALA A 114 8.81 -0.63 8.82
N ALA A 115 8.88 -0.67 7.50
CA ALA A 115 10.14 -0.65 6.76
C ALA A 115 10.83 0.73 6.87
N TYR A 116 10.13 1.82 6.59
CA TYR A 116 10.63 3.19 6.72
C TYR A 116 11.01 3.54 8.15
N GLY A 117 10.20 3.13 9.15
CA GLY A 117 10.55 3.29 10.56
C GLY A 117 11.87 2.59 10.92
N THR A 118 12.13 1.42 10.34
CA THR A 118 13.37 0.66 10.55
C THR A 118 14.58 1.34 9.92
N VAL A 119 14.52 1.70 8.63
CA VAL A 119 15.66 2.32 7.95
C VAL A 119 15.96 3.72 8.47
N ARG A 120 14.94 4.47 8.92
CA ARG A 120 15.15 5.76 9.57
C ARG A 120 15.91 5.61 10.89
N ALA A 121 15.56 4.63 11.71
CA ALA A 121 16.28 4.35 12.96
C ALA A 121 17.73 3.92 12.69
N PHE A 122 17.98 3.15 11.63
CA PHE A 122 19.34 2.81 11.22
C PHE A 122 20.12 4.05 10.76
N ALA A 123 19.51 4.92 9.95
CA ALA A 123 20.12 6.18 9.54
C ALA A 123 20.49 7.07 10.73
N GLU A 124 19.63 7.12 11.76
CA GLU A 124 19.89 7.87 13.00
C GLU A 124 21.11 7.32 13.76
N GLU A 125 21.18 6.00 13.94
CA GLU A 125 22.32 5.34 14.61
C GLU A 125 23.64 5.50 13.83
N LEU A 126 23.56 5.54 12.49
CA LEU A 126 24.71 5.77 11.62
C LEU A 126 25.14 7.25 11.54
N GLY A 127 24.35 8.17 12.11
CA GLY A 127 24.62 9.61 12.10
C GLY A 127 24.28 10.30 10.77
N GLU A 128 23.46 9.68 9.92
CA GLU A 128 23.10 10.15 8.58
C GLU A 128 21.88 11.09 8.65
N SER A 129 22.06 12.28 9.21
CA SER A 129 20.95 13.21 9.52
C SER A 129 20.11 13.64 8.30
N GLU A 130 20.73 13.79 7.13
CA GLU A 130 20.00 14.10 5.90
C GLU A 130 19.13 12.91 5.44
N HIS A 131 19.59 11.68 5.62
CA HIS A 131 18.80 10.48 5.32
C HIS A 131 17.59 10.39 6.25
N VAL A 132 17.80 10.64 7.56
CA VAL A 132 16.72 10.65 8.56
C VAL A 132 15.60 11.60 8.13
N SER A 133 15.94 12.81 7.68
CA SER A 133 14.93 13.79 7.25
C SER A 133 14.12 13.31 6.05
N LEU A 134 14.76 12.69 5.05
CA LEU A 134 14.08 12.20 3.85
C LEU A 134 13.21 10.97 4.15
N LEU A 135 13.70 10.07 5.00
CA LEU A 135 12.99 8.85 5.39
C LEU A 135 11.81 9.16 6.33
N GLU A 136 11.93 10.15 7.22
CA GLU A 136 10.82 10.61 8.06
C GLU A 136 9.73 11.27 7.22
N GLU A 137 10.08 12.03 6.18
CA GLU A 137 9.11 12.64 5.28
C GLU A 137 8.24 11.58 4.58
N THR A 138 8.87 10.53 4.03
CA THR A 138 8.09 9.40 3.47
C THR A 138 7.28 8.68 4.54
N LEU A 139 7.88 8.36 5.70
CA LEU A 139 7.19 7.67 6.78
C LEU A 139 5.91 8.38 7.23
N GLU A 140 5.92 9.72 7.25
CA GLU A 140 4.73 10.49 7.62
C GLU A 140 3.67 10.48 6.52
N GLU A 141 4.06 10.56 5.25
CA GLU A 141 3.15 10.42 4.12
C GLU A 141 2.44 9.05 4.10
N GLU A 142 3.11 7.95 4.45
CA GLU A 142 2.46 6.62 4.53
C GLU A 142 1.47 6.52 5.68
N LYS A 143 1.81 7.09 6.85
CA LYS A 143 0.86 7.13 7.98
C LYS A 143 -0.37 7.95 7.63
N GLU A 144 -0.19 9.12 7.01
CA GLU A 144 -1.31 9.95 6.56
C GLU A 144 -2.18 9.21 5.53
N THR A 145 -1.56 8.41 4.65
CA THR A 145 -2.28 7.58 3.67
C THR A 145 -3.10 6.50 4.37
N ASP A 146 -2.54 5.75 5.32
CA ASP A 146 -3.29 4.75 6.10
C ASP A 146 -4.43 5.36 6.92
N GLU A 147 -4.22 6.55 7.50
CA GLU A 147 -5.28 7.28 8.21
C GLU A 147 -6.43 7.66 7.26
N LYS A 148 -6.13 8.17 6.06
CA LYS A 148 -7.15 8.45 5.03
C LYS A 148 -7.91 7.19 4.63
N LEU A 149 -7.19 6.08 4.37
CA LEU A 149 -7.81 4.79 4.05
C LEU A 149 -8.72 4.30 5.19
N THR A 150 -8.31 4.48 6.44
CA THR A 150 -9.10 4.13 7.63
C THR A 150 -10.41 4.94 7.70
N GLU A 151 -10.37 6.23 7.37
CA GLU A 151 -11.59 7.06 7.32
C GLU A 151 -12.51 6.66 6.16
N LEU A 152 -11.97 6.44 4.96
CA LEU A 152 -12.72 5.94 3.80
C LEU A 152 -13.39 4.59 4.10
N ALA A 153 -12.68 3.70 4.80
CA ALA A 153 -13.17 2.37 5.16
C ALA A 153 -14.49 2.44 5.95
N LYS A 154 -14.67 3.43 6.83
CA LYS A 154 -15.89 3.55 7.63
C LYS A 154 -17.13 3.74 6.77
N GLN A 155 -17.02 4.51 5.69
CA GLN A 155 -18.12 4.79 4.78
C GLN A 155 -18.35 3.62 3.82
N ILE A 156 -17.29 3.12 3.20
CA ILE A 156 -17.35 2.04 2.20
C ILE A 156 -17.81 0.72 2.84
N ASN A 157 -17.35 0.39 4.05
CA ASN A 157 -17.80 -0.81 4.76
C ASN A 157 -19.30 -0.77 5.09
N ALA A 158 -19.83 0.41 5.43
CA ALA A 158 -21.26 0.57 5.67
C ALA A 158 -22.07 0.32 4.38
N GLN A 159 -21.63 0.90 3.26
CA GLN A 159 -22.25 0.70 1.95
C GLN A 159 -22.21 -0.78 1.52
N ALA A 160 -21.05 -1.44 1.62
CA ALA A 160 -20.88 -2.84 1.29
C ALA A 160 -21.83 -3.76 2.08
N ASN A 161 -22.03 -3.47 3.36
CA ASN A 161 -22.93 -4.22 4.23
C ASN A 161 -24.41 -4.02 3.86
N GLU A 162 -24.81 -2.80 3.46
CA GLU A 162 -26.17 -2.51 3.00
C GLU A 162 -26.48 -3.23 1.68
N GLU A 163 -25.60 -3.14 0.70
CA GLU A 163 -25.75 -3.79 -0.62
C GLU A 163 -25.85 -5.31 -0.49
N SER A 164 -25.00 -5.91 0.35
CA SER A 164 -25.04 -7.35 0.65
C SER A 164 -26.40 -7.76 1.24
N GLY A 165 -26.94 -6.98 2.18
CA GLY A 165 -28.24 -7.24 2.79
C GLY A 165 -29.42 -7.09 1.81
N GLU A 166 -29.31 -6.21 0.82
CA GLU A 166 -30.30 -6.11 -0.26
C GLU A 166 -30.24 -7.29 -1.23
N ALA A 167 -29.04 -7.72 -1.62
CA ALA A 167 -28.84 -8.85 -2.52
C ALA A 167 -29.45 -10.14 -1.94
N GLU A 168 -29.25 -10.41 -0.65
CA GLU A 168 -29.85 -11.56 0.04
C GLU A 168 -31.39 -11.51 0.07
N LYS A 169 -31.97 -10.32 0.31
CA LYS A 169 -33.43 -10.12 0.29
C LYS A 169 -34.02 -10.36 -1.11
N ARG A 170 -33.32 -9.92 -2.16
CA ARG A 170 -33.73 -10.15 -3.57
C ARG A 170 -33.69 -11.63 -3.91
N GLN A 171 -32.62 -12.35 -3.54
CA GLN A 171 -32.50 -13.78 -3.77
C GLN A 171 -33.55 -14.62 -3.02
N THR A 172 -33.83 -14.28 -1.76
CA THR A 172 -34.84 -14.99 -0.95
C THR A 172 -36.26 -14.75 -1.48
N SER A 173 -36.57 -13.54 -1.94
CA SER A 173 -37.85 -13.22 -2.59
C SER A 173 -38.06 -14.01 -3.89
N GLN A 174 -37.03 -14.07 -4.76
CA GLN A 174 -37.08 -14.83 -6.02
C GLN A 174 -37.19 -16.36 -5.80
N LYS A 175 -36.57 -16.91 -4.75
CA LYS A 175 -36.72 -18.33 -4.39
C LYS A 175 -38.13 -18.64 -3.89
N LYS A 176 -38.79 -17.72 -3.16
CA LYS A 176 -40.17 -17.89 -2.71
C LYS A 176 -41.17 -17.83 -3.87
N SER A 177 -41.00 -16.91 -4.84
CA SER A 177 -41.88 -16.83 -6.00
C SER A 177 -41.77 -18.05 -6.91
N LYS A 178 -40.57 -18.60 -7.14
CA LYS A 178 -40.35 -19.85 -7.90
C LYS A 178 -40.90 -21.10 -7.22
N ARG A 179 -41.10 -21.11 -5.90
CA ARG A 179 -41.72 -22.24 -5.17
C ARG A 179 -43.25 -22.15 -5.12
N ALA A 180 -43.81 -20.98 -5.42
CA ALA A 180 -45.25 -20.74 -5.41
C ALA A 180 -45.90 -20.86 -6.81
N ALA A 181 -45.08 -21.04 -7.85
CA ALA A 181 -45.49 -21.33 -9.23
C ALA A 181 -45.25 -22.81 -9.55
#